data_AF-A0A240BUH2-F1
#
_entry.id   AF-A0A240BUH2-F1
#
_cell.length_a   1.000
_cell.length_b   1.000
_cell.length_c   1.000
_cell.angle_alpha   90.00
_cell.angle_beta   90.00
_cell.angle_gamma   90.00
#
_symmetry.space_group_name_H-M   'P 1'
#
loop_
_entity.id
_entity.type
_entity.pdbx_description
1 polymer ?
#
loop_
_entity_poly.entity_id
_entity_poly.type
_entity_poly.pdbx_seq_one_letter_code
_entity_poly.pdbx_strand_id
1 'polypeptide(L)'
;MRENDRELLKRVEAYLSDQGVSPNAISDIKESLRRDIQKSEQKNIDYTTYRQKSTAEILLTIQKNLFIMHFNPVVFFVINFIMIAYLYSKQLVPFGAVTGLFILYVFVILPISILVYYRVRNKNYLYHNQSERYLGVLLAVGAFVLMLMHTFDVTLGIHVVTHYAHMAVAIAGLIITMYGLYRQHYEHTGIGLLLLQKTIDIIVPDAQIAQYLSITLWIMLLVMIIIYTIDLSSNKERR
;
A
#
# COMPACT_ATOMS: atom_id res chain seq x y z
N MET A 1 25.24 24.93 -11.97
CA MET A 1 24.33 24.20 -12.89
C MET A 1 24.69 24.49 -14.33
N ARG A 2 25.22 23.47 -15.01
CA ARG A 2 25.63 23.51 -16.42
C ARG A 2 24.41 23.63 -17.34
N GLU A 3 24.63 23.97 -18.60
CA GLU A 3 23.55 24.17 -19.57
C GLU A 3 22.77 22.87 -19.84
N ASN A 4 23.48 21.75 -20.03
CA ASN A 4 22.91 20.42 -20.20
C ASN A 4 22.01 20.00 -19.01
N ASP A 5 22.42 20.32 -17.78
CA ASP A 5 21.66 19.99 -16.56
C ASP A 5 20.35 20.80 -16.48
N ARG A 6 20.38 22.07 -16.92
CA ARG A 6 19.19 22.92 -17.02
C ARG A 6 18.23 22.39 -18.08
N GLU A 7 18.76 21.94 -19.21
CA GLU A 7 17.97 21.36 -20.28
C GLU A 7 17.30 20.05 -19.84
N LEU A 8 18.02 19.19 -19.13
CA LEU A 8 17.47 17.97 -18.53
C LEU A 8 16.28 18.27 -17.61
N LEU A 9 16.42 19.24 -16.70
CA LEU A 9 15.34 19.64 -15.79
C LEU A 9 14.10 20.14 -16.54
N LYS A 10 14.28 20.93 -17.61
CA LYS A 10 13.17 21.40 -18.46
C LYS A 10 12.50 20.25 -19.20
N ARG A 11 13.28 19.31 -19.73
CA ARG A 11 12.75 18.12 -20.43
C ARG A 11 11.96 17.22 -19.49
N VAL A 12 12.43 17.02 -18.26
CA VAL A 12 11.72 16.26 -17.22
C VAL A 12 10.39 16.95 -16.87
N GLU A 13 10.41 18.27 -16.65
CA GLU A 13 9.20 19.05 -16.38
C GLU A 13 8.18 18.97 -17.51
N ALA A 14 8.61 19.25 -18.74
CA ALA A 14 7.74 19.21 -19.91
C ALA A 14 7.14 17.82 -20.11
N TYR A 15 7.95 16.76 -19.99
CA TYR A 15 7.48 15.38 -20.13
C TYR A 15 6.47 14.99 -19.05
N LEU A 16 6.77 15.26 -17.78
CA LEU A 16 5.86 14.88 -16.69
C LEU A 16 4.56 15.70 -16.72
N SER A 17 4.64 16.97 -17.13
CA SER A 17 3.47 17.82 -17.32
C SER A 17 2.58 17.30 -18.45
N ASP A 18 3.16 16.84 -19.57
CA ASP A 18 2.44 16.22 -20.68
C ASP A 18 1.74 14.91 -20.25
N GLN A 19 2.38 14.16 -19.35
CA GLN A 19 1.80 12.94 -18.76
C GLN A 19 0.76 13.21 -17.66
N GLY A 20 0.42 14.48 -17.38
CA GLY A 20 -0.61 14.86 -16.40
C GLY A 20 -0.19 14.67 -14.93
N VAL A 21 1.12 14.60 -14.66
CA VAL A 21 1.65 14.52 -13.29
C VAL A 21 1.41 15.85 -12.56
N SER A 22 1.11 15.79 -11.26
CA SER A 22 0.84 16.99 -10.47
C SER A 22 2.04 17.97 -10.46
N PRO A 23 1.80 19.29 -10.42
CA PRO A 23 2.89 20.28 -10.33
C PRO A 23 3.77 20.11 -9.08
N ASN A 24 3.22 19.60 -7.98
CA ASN A 24 3.96 19.36 -6.73
C ASN A 24 4.91 18.17 -6.88
N ALA A 25 4.44 17.02 -7.39
CA ALA A 25 5.30 15.88 -7.72
C ALA A 25 6.43 16.27 -8.67
N ILE A 26 6.13 17.10 -9.69
CA ILE A 26 7.14 17.61 -10.61
C ILE A 26 8.16 18.46 -9.87
N SER A 27 7.73 19.32 -8.94
CA SER A 27 8.62 20.12 -8.10
C SER A 27 9.54 19.23 -7.24
N ASP A 28 8.99 18.21 -6.59
CA ASP A 28 9.74 17.28 -5.74
C ASP A 28 10.77 16.48 -6.54
N ILE A 29 10.38 15.99 -7.72
CA ILE A 29 11.29 15.30 -8.65
C ILE A 29 12.40 16.25 -9.11
N LYS A 30 12.08 17.50 -9.46
CA LYS A 30 13.07 18.51 -9.87
C LYS A 30 14.03 18.82 -8.73
N GLU A 31 13.55 18.92 -7.50
CA GLU A 31 14.40 19.14 -6.33
C GLU A 31 15.31 17.93 -6.06
N SER A 32 14.76 16.72 -6.12
CA SER A 32 15.54 15.48 -6.00
C SER A 32 16.63 15.40 -7.07
N LEU A 33 16.29 15.74 -8.33
CA LEU A 33 17.22 15.76 -9.45
C LEU A 33 18.30 16.82 -9.26
N ARG A 34 17.96 18.03 -8.80
CA ARG A 34 18.93 19.09 -8.47
C ARG A 34 19.93 18.64 -7.41
N ARG A 35 19.45 18.00 -6.33
CA ARG A 35 20.32 17.47 -5.27
C ARG A 35 21.25 16.37 -5.78
N ASP A 36 20.79 15.54 -6.73
CA ASP A 36 21.62 14.49 -7.32
C ASP A 36 22.62 15.05 -8.35
N ILE A 37 22.24 16.07 -9.13
CA ILE A 37 23.13 16.80 -10.05
C ILE A 37 24.29 17.48 -9.29
N GLN A 38 24.04 18.01 -8.09
CA GLN A 38 25.12 18.58 -7.27
C GLN A 38 26.26 17.58 -7.01
N LYS A 39 25.98 16.27 -6.97
CA LYS A 39 27.01 15.23 -6.80
C LYS A 39 27.87 15.05 -8.07
N SER A 40 27.31 15.23 -9.26
CA SER A 40 28.09 15.19 -10.50
C SER A 40 28.90 16.48 -10.68
N GLU A 41 28.35 17.63 -10.26
CA GLU A 41 29.06 18.91 -10.25
C GLU A 41 30.29 18.88 -9.33
N GLN A 42 30.18 18.28 -8.13
CA GLN A 42 31.31 18.09 -7.23
C GLN A 42 32.45 17.26 -7.84
N LYS A 43 32.12 16.34 -8.75
CA LYS A 43 33.08 15.51 -9.48
C LYS A 43 33.50 16.13 -10.82
N ASN A 44 33.01 17.32 -11.14
CA ASN A 44 33.23 18.04 -12.39
C ASN A 44 32.91 17.21 -13.66
N ILE A 45 31.99 16.26 -13.60
CA ILE A 45 31.57 15.44 -14.74
C ILE A 45 30.11 15.69 -15.11
N ASP A 46 29.76 15.44 -16.38
CA ASP A 46 28.39 15.59 -16.85
C ASP A 46 27.44 14.63 -16.13
N TYR A 47 26.19 15.04 -15.88
CA TYR A 47 25.25 14.23 -15.11
C TYR A 47 24.93 12.90 -15.79
N THR A 48 24.82 12.87 -17.13
CA THR A 48 24.57 11.63 -17.88
C THR A 48 25.73 10.65 -17.75
N THR A 49 26.96 11.16 -17.79
CA THR A 49 28.20 10.40 -17.55
C THR A 49 28.31 9.92 -16.10
N TYR A 50 27.97 10.77 -15.12
CA TYR A 50 27.95 10.40 -13.70
C TYR A 50 26.97 9.25 -13.43
N ARG A 51 25.79 9.29 -14.06
CA ARG A 51 24.75 8.28 -13.93
C ARG A 51 24.98 7.05 -14.79
N GLN A 52 25.93 7.10 -15.73
CA GLN A 52 26.13 6.09 -16.78
C GLN A 52 24.82 5.76 -17.50
N LYS A 53 23.99 6.79 -17.74
CA LYS A 53 22.67 6.67 -18.34
C LYS A 53 22.39 7.84 -19.25
N SER A 54 21.72 7.56 -20.35
CA SER A 54 21.18 8.60 -21.23
C SER A 54 20.06 9.39 -20.53
N THR A 55 19.80 10.60 -21.02
CA THR A 55 18.66 11.43 -20.59
C THR A 55 17.33 10.67 -20.68
N ALA A 56 17.13 9.88 -21.75
CA ALA A 56 15.93 9.07 -21.93
C ALA A 56 15.80 7.98 -20.85
N GLU A 57 16.88 7.29 -20.50
CA GLU A 57 16.88 6.28 -19.45
C GLU A 57 16.66 6.86 -18.05
N ILE A 58 17.17 8.06 -17.78
CA ILE A 58 16.90 8.79 -16.53
C ILE A 58 15.41 9.11 -16.45
N LEU A 59 14.83 9.67 -17.51
CA LEU A 59 13.41 10.02 -17.58
C LEU A 59 12.51 8.79 -17.39
N LEU A 60 12.84 7.70 -18.08
CA LEU A 60 12.13 6.43 -17.98
C LEU A 60 12.28 5.79 -16.60
N THR A 61 13.42 5.98 -15.92
CA THR A 61 13.59 5.56 -14.52
C THR A 61 12.68 6.36 -13.60
N ILE A 62 12.63 7.69 -13.76
CA ILE A 62 11.75 8.58 -12.97
C ILE A 62 10.28 8.18 -13.16
N GLN A 63 9.84 8.02 -14.41
CA GLN A 63 8.47 7.64 -14.74
C GLN A 63 8.08 6.30 -14.08
N LYS A 64 8.91 5.27 -14.25
CA LYS A 64 8.65 3.95 -13.65
C LYS A 64 8.56 4.01 -12.13
N ASN A 65 9.47 4.74 -11.49
CA ASN A 65 9.49 4.86 -10.04
C ASN A 65 8.31 5.68 -9.51
N LEU A 66 7.93 6.74 -10.21
CA LEU A 66 6.75 7.55 -9.89
C LEU A 66 5.49 6.69 -9.92
N PHE A 67 5.32 5.88 -10.98
CA PHE A 67 4.21 4.94 -11.09
C PHE A 67 4.20 3.93 -9.94
N ILE A 68 5.35 3.33 -9.61
CA ILE A 68 5.46 2.37 -8.50
C ILE A 68 5.04 3.03 -7.17
N MET A 69 5.47 4.26 -6.91
CA MET A 69 5.10 4.97 -5.67
C MET A 69 3.61 5.27 -5.58
N HIS A 70 2.97 5.67 -6.69
CA HIS A 70 1.52 5.92 -6.74
C HIS A 70 0.70 4.62 -6.63
N PHE A 71 1.17 3.54 -7.25
CA PHE A 71 0.46 2.27 -7.29
C PHE A 71 0.67 1.43 -6.02
N ASN A 72 1.75 1.65 -5.28
CA ASN A 72 2.09 0.89 -4.06
C ASN A 72 0.98 0.91 -2.99
N PRO A 73 0.39 2.06 -2.61
CA PRO A 73 -0.75 2.08 -1.69
C PRO A 73 -1.96 1.28 -2.18
N VAL A 74 -2.22 1.29 -3.49
CA VAL A 74 -3.35 0.56 -4.10
C VAL A 74 -3.12 -0.95 -3.99
N VAL A 75 -1.94 -1.43 -4.38
CA VAL A 75 -1.57 -2.84 -4.29
C VAL A 75 -1.59 -3.32 -2.85
N PHE A 76 -1.02 -2.54 -1.94
CA PHE A 76 -1.06 -2.82 -0.50
C PHE A 76 -2.49 -2.96 -0.01
N PHE A 77 -3.38 -2.02 -0.35
CA PHE A 77 -4.77 -2.07 0.04
C PHE A 77 -5.47 -3.33 -0.52
N VAL A 78 -5.40 -3.55 -1.83
CA VAL A 78 -6.12 -4.63 -2.51
C VAL A 78 -5.69 -6.02 -2.02
N ILE A 79 -4.38 -6.27 -1.92
CA ILE A 79 -3.88 -7.58 -1.46
C ILE A 79 -4.33 -7.85 -0.03
N ASN A 80 -4.12 -6.92 0.90
CA ASN A 80 -4.46 -7.13 2.30
C ASN A 80 -5.99 -7.17 2.50
N PHE A 81 -6.76 -6.37 1.75
CA PHE A 81 -8.22 -6.42 1.76
C PHE A 81 -8.73 -7.80 1.37
N ILE A 82 -8.27 -8.34 0.23
CA ILE A 82 -8.69 -9.66 -0.25
C ILE A 82 -8.26 -10.74 0.75
N MET A 83 -7.02 -10.70 1.24
CA MET A 83 -6.52 -11.70 2.19
C MET A 83 -7.32 -11.70 3.50
N ILE A 84 -7.59 -10.54 4.10
CA ILE A 84 -8.42 -10.48 5.31
C ILE A 84 -9.85 -10.90 5.00
N ALA A 85 -10.43 -10.42 3.90
CA ALA A 85 -11.81 -10.75 3.54
C ALA A 85 -12.00 -12.26 3.32
N TYR A 86 -11.02 -12.91 2.70
CA TYR A 86 -11.08 -14.30 2.27
C TYR A 86 -10.61 -15.28 3.36
N LEU A 87 -9.46 -15.04 3.99
CA LEU A 87 -8.86 -15.97 4.95
C LEU A 87 -9.48 -15.85 6.35
N TYR A 88 -9.99 -14.66 6.71
CA TYR A 88 -10.68 -14.46 7.99
C TYR A 88 -12.12 -15.00 7.88
N SER A 89 -12.30 -16.26 8.25
CA SER A 89 -13.62 -16.90 8.26
C SER A 89 -14.49 -16.34 9.38
N LYS A 90 -15.57 -15.66 8.99
CA LYS A 90 -16.56 -15.10 9.93
C LYS A 90 -17.33 -16.21 10.68
N GLN A 91 -17.44 -17.40 10.09
CA GLN A 91 -18.15 -18.54 10.69
C GLN A 91 -17.43 -19.12 11.91
N LEU A 92 -16.11 -18.97 11.99
CA LEU A 92 -15.30 -19.50 13.09
C LEU A 92 -15.24 -18.54 14.30
N VAL A 93 -15.61 -17.26 14.10
CA VAL A 93 -15.52 -16.21 15.13
C VAL A 93 -16.40 -16.47 16.35
N PRO A 94 -17.67 -16.89 16.20
CA PRO A 94 -18.53 -17.17 17.36
C PRO A 94 -17.98 -18.32 18.23
N PHE A 95 -17.18 -19.21 17.64
CA PHE A 95 -16.53 -20.33 18.33
C PHE A 95 -15.15 -19.97 18.88
N GLY A 96 -14.72 -18.70 18.74
CA GLY A 96 -13.38 -18.26 19.12
C GLY A 96 -12.31 -19.06 18.38
N ALA A 97 -12.43 -19.18 17.06
CA ALA A 97 -11.49 -19.95 16.26
C ALA A 97 -11.07 -19.21 14.98
N VAL A 98 -9.87 -19.52 14.50
CA VAL A 98 -9.32 -19.04 13.23
C VAL A 98 -8.62 -20.17 12.49
N THR A 99 -8.48 -20.03 11.18
CA THR A 99 -7.70 -20.98 10.37
C THR A 99 -6.20 -20.74 10.53
N GLY A 100 -5.39 -21.79 10.38
CA GLY A 100 -3.93 -21.69 10.33
C GLY A 100 -3.45 -20.80 9.18
N LEU A 101 -4.18 -20.79 8.05
CA LEU A 101 -3.94 -19.86 6.93
C LEU A 101 -4.03 -18.39 7.36
N PHE A 102 -5.06 -18.02 8.14
CA PHE A 102 -5.20 -16.65 8.63
C PHE A 102 -4.07 -16.26 9.57
N ILE A 103 -3.65 -17.16 10.46
CA ILE A 103 -2.49 -16.97 11.34
C ILE A 103 -1.23 -16.72 10.50
N LEU A 104 -0.97 -17.56 9.51
CA LEU A 104 0.17 -17.41 8.61
C LEU A 104 0.14 -16.06 7.87
N TYR A 105 -1.03 -15.65 7.39
CA TYR A 105 -1.21 -14.33 6.80
C TYR A 105 -0.85 -13.19 7.78
N VAL A 106 -1.39 -13.21 9.00
CA VAL A 106 -1.18 -12.15 10.00
C VAL A 106 0.26 -12.05 10.46
N PHE A 107 0.98 -13.17 10.61
CA PHE A 107 2.34 -13.16 11.13
C PHE A 107 3.43 -13.07 10.06
N VAL A 108 3.12 -13.42 8.81
CA VAL A 108 4.12 -13.46 7.73
C VAL A 108 3.78 -12.48 6.62
N ILE A 109 2.62 -12.62 5.97
CA ILE A 109 2.30 -11.84 4.78
C ILE A 109 2.02 -10.37 5.12
N LEU A 110 1.22 -10.11 6.15
CA LEU A 110 0.85 -8.75 6.56
C LEU A 110 2.06 -7.92 7.04
N PRO A 111 2.98 -8.42 7.88
CA PRO A 111 4.17 -7.67 8.27
C PRO A 111 5.10 -7.39 7.09
N ILE A 112 5.30 -8.38 6.20
CA ILE A 112 6.11 -8.17 5.00
C ILE A 112 5.45 -7.16 4.06
N SER A 113 4.12 -7.17 3.91
CA SER A 113 3.39 -6.21 3.08
C SER A 113 3.51 -4.78 3.63
N ILE A 114 3.43 -4.62 4.96
CA ILE A 114 3.67 -3.33 5.63
C ILE A 114 5.10 -2.85 5.43
N LEU A 115 6.10 -3.74 5.57
CA LEU A 115 7.51 -3.39 5.36
C LEU A 115 7.77 -2.93 3.92
N VAL A 116 7.21 -3.63 2.92
CA VAL A 116 7.33 -3.24 1.51
C VAL A 116 6.64 -1.89 1.27
N TYR A 117 5.43 -1.70 1.81
CA TYR A 117 4.69 -0.45 1.67
C TYR A 117 5.50 0.76 2.17
N TYR A 118 6.05 0.68 3.39
CA TYR A 118 6.86 1.78 3.94
C TYR A 118 8.21 1.95 3.23
N ARG A 119 8.86 0.86 2.82
CA ARG A 119 10.13 0.95 2.07
C ARG A 119 9.95 1.65 0.73
N VAL A 120 8.89 1.34 -0.01
CA VAL A 120 8.62 1.97 -1.31
C VAL A 120 8.24 3.44 -1.12
N ARG A 121 7.48 3.78 -0.07
CA ARG A 121 7.09 5.16 0.23
C ARG A 121 8.28 6.08 0.55
N ASN A 122 9.33 5.55 1.18
CA ASN A 122 10.47 6.35 1.64
C ASN A 122 11.62 6.46 0.61
N LYS A 123 11.45 6.00 -0.64
CA LYS A 123 12.54 5.92 -1.63
C LYS A 123 12.51 7.06 -2.66
N ASN A 124 13.69 7.35 -3.21
CA ASN A 124 13.90 8.42 -4.18
C ASN A 124 13.46 8.03 -5.60
N TYR A 125 12.84 8.97 -6.31
CA TYR A 125 12.40 8.90 -7.72
C TYR A 125 13.49 8.47 -8.71
N LEU A 126 14.77 8.66 -8.36
CA LEU A 126 15.89 8.58 -9.30
C LEU A 126 16.55 7.19 -9.39
N TYR A 127 16.43 6.34 -8.38
CA TYR A 127 17.21 5.08 -8.30
C TYR A 127 16.34 3.85 -8.53
N HIS A 128 16.93 2.78 -9.07
CA HIS A 128 16.17 1.57 -9.41
C HIS A 128 15.82 0.77 -8.15
N ASN A 129 14.55 0.39 -7.99
CA ASN A 129 14.04 -0.31 -6.81
C ASN A 129 13.98 -1.84 -7.02
N GLN A 130 15.13 -2.48 -7.26
CA GLN A 130 15.17 -3.92 -7.61
C GLN A 130 14.71 -4.83 -6.46
N SER A 131 15.16 -4.59 -5.23
CA SER A 131 14.85 -5.43 -4.07
C SER A 131 13.35 -5.45 -3.73
N GLU A 132 12.70 -4.29 -3.81
CA GLU A 132 11.30 -4.09 -3.49
C GLU A 132 10.40 -4.75 -4.54
N ARG A 133 10.84 -4.76 -5.81
CA ARG A 133 10.15 -5.50 -6.87
C ARG A 133 10.14 -7.01 -6.57
N TYR A 134 11.27 -7.58 -6.18
CA TYR A 134 11.33 -9.01 -5.84
C TYR A 134 10.48 -9.34 -4.60
N LEU A 135 10.55 -8.51 -3.55
CA LEU A 135 9.72 -8.67 -2.36
C LEU A 135 8.22 -8.55 -2.67
N GLY A 136 7.83 -7.60 -3.53
CA GLY A 136 6.45 -7.42 -3.97
C GLY A 136 5.93 -8.61 -4.79
N VAL A 137 6.75 -9.16 -5.69
CA VAL A 137 6.40 -10.38 -6.44
C VAL A 137 6.26 -11.58 -5.49
N LEU A 138 7.20 -11.75 -4.55
CA LEU A 138 7.15 -12.82 -3.56
C LEU A 138 5.88 -12.73 -2.70
N LEU A 139 5.50 -11.53 -2.27
CA LEU A 139 4.24 -11.27 -1.57
C LEU A 139 3.02 -11.67 -2.40
N ALA A 140 2.97 -11.27 -3.67
CA ALA A 140 1.85 -11.58 -4.55
C ALA A 140 1.71 -13.09 -4.78
N VAL A 141 2.82 -13.79 -5.01
CA VAL A 141 2.85 -15.26 -5.14
C VAL A 141 2.40 -15.92 -3.84
N GLY A 142 2.91 -15.46 -2.68
CA GLY A 142 2.50 -15.98 -1.38
C GLY A 142 1.01 -15.81 -1.12
N ALA A 143 0.47 -14.62 -1.36
CA ALA A 143 -0.97 -14.34 -1.22
C ALA A 143 -1.81 -15.22 -2.16
N PHE A 144 -1.37 -15.42 -3.40
CA PHE A 144 -2.04 -16.29 -4.36
C PHE A 144 -2.05 -17.75 -3.90
N VAL A 145 -0.93 -18.27 -3.39
CA VAL A 145 -0.85 -19.63 -2.85
C VAL A 145 -1.80 -19.80 -1.65
N LEU A 146 -1.84 -18.85 -0.72
CA LEU A 146 -2.77 -18.91 0.42
C LEU A 146 -4.24 -18.91 -0.05
N MET A 147 -4.56 -18.12 -1.08
CA MET A 147 -5.89 -18.10 -1.66
C MET A 147 -6.26 -19.46 -2.24
N LEU A 148 -5.39 -20.06 -3.05
CA LEU A 148 -5.61 -21.39 -3.62
C LEU A 148 -5.77 -22.45 -2.54
N MET A 149 -4.92 -22.43 -1.51
CA MET A 149 -5.04 -23.36 -0.39
C MET A 149 -6.41 -23.26 0.28
N HIS A 150 -6.88 -22.04 0.56
CA HIS A 150 -8.22 -21.85 1.11
C HIS A 150 -9.32 -22.31 0.15
N THR A 151 -9.19 -22.07 -1.17
CA THR A 151 -10.17 -22.50 -2.17
C THR A 151 -10.30 -24.03 -2.25
N PHE A 152 -9.21 -24.76 -2.00
CA PHE A 152 -9.19 -26.23 -1.95
C PHE A 152 -9.35 -26.79 -0.52
N ASP A 153 -9.94 -26.01 0.40
CA ASP A 153 -10.22 -26.38 1.80
C ASP A 153 -8.97 -26.77 2.63
N VAL A 154 -7.77 -26.39 2.19
CA VAL A 154 -6.52 -26.60 2.93
C VAL A 154 -6.35 -25.47 3.95
N THR A 155 -6.98 -25.61 5.11
CA THR A 155 -7.04 -24.54 6.15
C THR A 155 -5.82 -24.43 7.06
N LEU A 156 -4.87 -25.38 6.96
CA LEU A 156 -3.75 -25.56 7.91
C LEU A 156 -4.22 -25.76 9.37
N GLY A 157 -5.40 -26.36 9.54
CA GLY A 157 -6.00 -26.59 10.85
C GLY A 157 -6.85 -25.43 11.35
N ILE A 158 -7.68 -25.73 12.36
CA ILE A 158 -8.49 -24.75 13.08
C ILE A 158 -7.88 -24.58 14.46
N HIS A 159 -7.54 -23.34 14.80
CA HIS A 159 -6.93 -22.99 16.07
C HIS A 159 -7.92 -22.21 16.91
N VAL A 160 -8.08 -22.61 18.17
CA VAL A 160 -8.88 -21.90 19.15
C VAL A 160 -8.10 -20.67 19.61
N VAL A 161 -8.75 -19.52 19.54
CA VAL A 161 -8.23 -18.19 19.86
C VAL A 161 -9.15 -17.58 20.90
N THR A 162 -8.57 -16.97 21.93
CA THR A 162 -9.38 -16.41 23.02
C THR A 162 -10.24 -15.26 22.52
N HIS A 163 -11.39 -15.07 23.15
CA HIS A 163 -12.25 -13.91 22.93
C HIS A 163 -11.45 -12.58 23.05
N TYR A 164 -10.55 -12.51 24.03
CA TYR A 164 -9.65 -11.35 24.22
C TYR A 164 -8.75 -11.07 23.02
N ALA A 165 -8.28 -12.10 22.31
CA ALA A 165 -7.44 -11.90 21.14
C ALA A 165 -8.25 -11.33 19.96
N HIS A 166 -9.50 -11.76 19.76
CA HIS A 166 -10.38 -11.12 18.77
C HIS A 166 -10.72 -9.66 19.16
N MET A 167 -10.92 -9.39 20.46
CA MET A 167 -11.10 -8.02 20.96
C MET A 167 -9.85 -7.16 20.72
N ALA A 168 -8.64 -7.72 20.89
CA ALA A 168 -7.40 -7.02 20.58
C ALA A 168 -7.30 -6.68 19.07
N VAL A 169 -7.70 -7.59 18.19
CA VAL A 169 -7.78 -7.34 16.73
C VAL A 169 -8.77 -6.21 16.43
N ALA A 170 -9.91 -6.19 17.10
CA ALA A 170 -10.88 -5.11 16.95
C ALA A 170 -10.33 -3.76 17.40
N ILE A 171 -9.71 -3.69 18.58
CA ILE A 171 -9.09 -2.46 19.10
C ILE A 171 -7.99 -1.98 18.14
N ALA A 172 -7.15 -2.88 17.64
CA ALA A 172 -6.16 -2.56 16.62
C ALA A 172 -6.84 -2.00 15.35
N GLY A 173 -7.94 -2.61 14.90
CA GLY A 173 -8.74 -2.11 13.78
C GLY A 173 -9.26 -0.69 13.99
N LEU A 174 -9.77 -0.36 15.18
CA LEU A 174 -10.19 1.00 15.55
C LEU A 174 -9.03 1.99 15.49
N ILE A 175 -7.89 1.65 16.10
CA ILE A 175 -6.70 2.51 16.11
C ILE A 175 -6.20 2.76 14.68
N ILE A 176 -6.11 1.71 13.85
CA ILE A 176 -5.69 1.81 12.45
C ILE A 176 -6.68 2.67 11.65
N THR A 177 -7.99 2.53 11.91
CA THR A 177 -9.03 3.34 11.25
C THR A 177 -8.89 4.82 11.60
N MET A 178 -8.76 5.14 12.89
CA MET A 178 -8.59 6.52 13.36
C MET A 178 -7.29 7.14 12.84
N TYR A 179 -6.18 6.39 12.90
CA TYR A 179 -4.90 6.84 12.37
C TYR A 179 -4.96 7.08 10.85
N GLY A 180 -5.59 6.16 10.11
CA GLY A 180 -5.79 6.27 8.67
C GLY A 180 -6.61 7.51 8.29
N LEU A 181 -7.71 7.76 8.99
CA LEU A 181 -8.54 8.96 8.79
C LEU A 181 -7.76 10.24 9.10
N TYR A 182 -7.03 10.28 10.22
CA TYR A 182 -6.25 11.44 10.63
C TYR A 182 -5.15 11.81 9.61
N ARG A 183 -4.49 10.80 9.03
CA ARG A 183 -3.43 10.98 8.03
C ARG A 183 -3.93 10.97 6.58
N GLN A 184 -5.25 10.91 6.34
CA GLN A 184 -5.84 10.76 5.00
C GLN A 184 -5.27 9.54 4.22
N HIS A 185 -4.86 8.50 4.95
CA HIS A 185 -4.40 7.23 4.40
C HIS A 185 -5.56 6.23 4.34
N TYR A 186 -6.42 6.40 3.34
CA TYR A 186 -7.58 5.56 3.13
C TYR A 186 -7.27 4.05 3.04
N GLU A 187 -6.10 3.64 2.57
CA GLU A 187 -5.67 2.24 2.58
C GLU A 187 -5.60 1.64 3.99
N HIS A 188 -5.13 2.42 4.96
CA HIS A 188 -5.09 2.02 6.36
C HIS A 188 -6.50 2.05 6.94
N THR A 189 -7.27 3.10 6.65
CA THR A 189 -8.68 3.21 7.06
C THR A 189 -9.49 1.98 6.64
N GLY A 190 -9.33 1.53 5.40
CA GLY A 190 -10.07 0.39 4.87
C GLY A 190 -9.66 -0.93 5.50
N ILE A 191 -8.36 -1.14 5.75
CA ILE A 191 -7.89 -2.33 6.49
C ILE A 191 -8.46 -2.31 7.92
N GLY A 192 -8.43 -1.16 8.60
CA GLY A 192 -8.97 -1.02 9.96
C GLY A 192 -10.46 -1.30 10.03
N LEU A 193 -11.25 -0.72 9.11
CA LEU A 193 -12.70 -0.96 9.02
C LEU A 193 -13.01 -2.43 8.71
N LEU A 194 -12.19 -3.10 7.89
CA LEU A 194 -12.37 -4.52 7.57
C LEU A 194 -12.09 -5.42 8.80
N LEU A 195 -11.07 -5.11 9.59
CA LEU A 195 -10.81 -5.83 10.84
C LEU A 195 -11.96 -5.66 11.83
N LEU A 196 -12.54 -4.45 11.92
CA LEU A 196 -13.74 -4.20 12.73
C LEU A 196 -14.94 -4.99 12.21
N GLN A 197 -15.16 -5.01 10.90
CA GLN A 197 -16.26 -5.75 10.29
C GLN A 197 -16.17 -7.25 10.61
N LYS A 198 -14.95 -7.82 10.59
CA LYS A 198 -14.71 -9.25 10.85
C LYS A 198 -14.81 -9.63 12.33
N THR A 199 -14.65 -8.67 13.24
CA THR A 199 -14.63 -8.90 14.69
C THR A 199 -15.93 -8.48 15.40
N ILE A 200 -16.81 -7.71 14.74
CA ILE A 200 -18.01 -7.14 15.36
C ILE A 200 -18.92 -8.17 16.04
N ASP A 201 -19.06 -9.35 15.45
CA ASP A 201 -19.92 -10.44 15.96
C ASP A 201 -19.45 -10.99 17.31
N ILE A 202 -18.16 -10.83 17.64
CA ILE A 202 -17.65 -11.25 18.95
C ILE A 202 -17.78 -10.12 19.98
N ILE A 203 -17.69 -8.86 19.53
CA ILE A 203 -17.70 -7.69 20.42
C ILE A 203 -19.10 -7.39 20.91
N VAL A 204 -20.09 -7.58 20.04
CA VAL A 204 -21.49 -7.23 20.28
C VAL A 204 -22.26 -8.52 20.54
N PRO A 205 -22.68 -8.79 21.79
CA PRO A 205 -23.34 -10.04 22.15
C PRO A 205 -24.72 -10.20 21.49
N ASP A 206 -25.39 -9.08 21.21
CA ASP A 206 -26.70 -9.08 20.55
C ASP A 206 -26.52 -9.24 19.04
N ALA A 207 -27.02 -10.37 18.51
CA ALA A 207 -26.88 -10.73 17.10
C ALA A 207 -27.56 -9.72 16.15
N GLN A 208 -28.68 -9.12 16.55
CA GLN A 208 -29.40 -8.16 15.72
C GLN A 208 -28.63 -6.83 15.65
N ILE A 209 -28.12 -6.36 16.78
CA ILE A 209 -27.27 -5.16 16.84
C ILE A 209 -25.95 -5.38 16.09
N ALA A 210 -25.32 -6.55 16.27
CA ALA A 210 -24.09 -6.92 15.54
C ALA A 210 -24.30 -6.91 14.02
N GLN A 211 -25.44 -7.41 13.55
CA GLN A 211 -25.79 -7.41 12.13
C GLN A 211 -25.96 -5.98 11.59
N TYR A 212 -26.68 -5.10 12.29
CA TYR A 212 -26.83 -3.71 11.87
C TYR A 212 -25.48 -3.00 11.79
N LEU A 213 -24.63 -3.15 12.82
CA LEU A 213 -23.29 -2.58 12.83
C LEU A 213 -22.41 -3.15 11.71
N SER A 214 -22.50 -4.46 11.44
CA SER A 214 -21.78 -5.08 10.32
C SER A 214 -22.20 -4.48 8.97
N ILE A 215 -23.49 -4.20 8.75
CA ILE A 215 -23.98 -3.55 7.52
C ILE A 215 -23.45 -2.12 7.43
N THR A 216 -23.51 -1.37 8.53
CA THR A 216 -22.96 -0.01 8.60
C THR A 216 -21.46 0.02 8.24
N LEU A 217 -20.67 -0.91 8.77
CA LEU A 217 -19.24 -1.02 8.44
C LEU A 217 -18.99 -1.34 6.96
N TRP A 218 -19.83 -2.19 6.35
CA TRP A 218 -19.76 -2.45 4.91
C TRP A 218 -20.08 -1.22 4.07
N ILE A 219 -21.11 -0.44 4.45
CA ILE A 219 -21.45 0.81 3.76
C ILE A 219 -20.28 1.80 3.89
N MET A 220 -19.70 1.95 5.08
CA MET A 220 -18.53 2.80 5.29
C MET A 220 -17.32 2.36 4.43
N LEU A 221 -17.04 1.06 4.36
CA LEU A 221 -16.02 0.51 3.49
C LEU A 221 -16.28 0.84 2.01
N LEU A 222 -17.52 0.67 1.54
CA LEU A 222 -17.89 0.97 0.16
C LEU A 222 -17.69 2.45 -0.17
N VAL A 223 -18.21 3.35 0.68
CA VAL A 223 -18.04 4.80 0.51
C VAL A 223 -16.57 5.17 0.50
N MET A 224 -15.77 4.59 1.40
CA MET A 224 -14.33 4.84 1.46
C MET A 224 -13.62 4.36 0.18
N ILE A 225 -13.96 3.19 -0.36
CA ILE A 225 -13.40 2.69 -1.63
C ILE A 225 -13.75 3.63 -2.79
N ILE A 226 -14.99 4.14 -2.84
CA ILE A 226 -15.42 5.10 -3.86
C ILE A 226 -14.61 6.40 -3.75
N ILE A 227 -14.51 6.98 -2.56
CA ILE A 227 -13.71 8.18 -2.30
C ILE A 227 -12.25 7.94 -2.68
N TYR A 228 -11.68 6.81 -2.27
CA TYR A 228 -10.32 6.41 -2.61
C TYR A 228 -10.09 6.35 -4.12
N THR A 229 -11.05 5.78 -4.86
CA THR A 229 -10.98 5.64 -6.32
C THR A 229 -11.08 6.99 -7.01
N ILE A 230 -11.97 7.88 -6.55
CA ILE A 230 -12.10 9.25 -7.06
C ILE A 230 -10.80 10.03 -6.79
N ASP A 231 -10.26 9.94 -5.57
CA ASP A 231 -9.00 10.58 -5.17
C ASP A 231 -7.86 10.13 -6.10
N LEU A 232 -7.73 8.81 -6.30
CA LEU A 232 -6.74 8.21 -7.21
C LEU A 232 -6.92 8.67 -8.66
N SER A 233 -8.17 8.80 -9.13
CA SER A 233 -8.47 9.27 -10.48
C SER A 233 -8.25 10.77 -10.67
N SER A 234 -8.30 11.56 -9.60
CA SER A 234 -8.25 13.02 -9.67
C SER A 234 -6.83 13.59 -9.70
N ASN A 235 -5.79 12.74 -9.63
CA ASN A 235 -4.37 13.12 -9.51
C ASN A 235 -4.09 14.15 -8.38
N LYS A 236 -4.99 14.27 -7.39
CA LYS A 236 -4.72 15.06 -6.19
C LYS A 236 -3.77 14.26 -5.30
N GLU A 237 -2.55 14.77 -5.16
CA GLU A 237 -1.59 14.16 -4.24
C GLU A 237 -2.04 14.26 -2.79
N ARG A 238 -1.83 13.15 -2.07
CA ARG A 238 -2.00 13.04 -0.62
C ARG A 238 -0.86 13.77 0.07
N ARG A 239 -1.21 14.66 1.00
CA ARG A 239 -0.27 15.31 1.92
C ARG A 239 0.07 14.39 3.08
#